data_AF-A0A1T4Q468-F1
#
_entry.id   AF-A0A1T4Q468-F1
#
_cell.length_a   1.000
_cell.length_b   1.000
_cell.length_c   1.000
_cell.angle_alpha   90.00
_cell.angle_beta   90.00
_cell.angle_gamma   90.00
#
_symmetry.space_group_name_H-M   'P 1'
#
loop_
_entity.id
_entity.type
_entity.pdbx_description
1 polymer ?
#
loop_
_entity_poly.entity_id
_entity_poly.type
_entity_poly.pdbx_seq_one_letter_code
_entity_poly.pdbx_strand_id
1 'polypeptide(L)'
;MSKILLPSDMDLPYDKDFYQDYGIFVKPINYPMSTRKIEALLEISKMQKYFQCNPLKWIDLMYNIEMLDCQALIIQRAWNCPNVLVTASRGIGKSTTIDVILMSKDSLFCNYWCYIASGSGDQAQQTFMTLEKLANDNIDEMQGSTGKLFKDEIVIPNASGDGFSHNPNGFTYSTYNGSTTKTLNSNIDAKRGRP
;
A
#
# COMPACT_ATOMS: atom_id res chain seq x y z
N MET A 1 5.23 -8.82 43.10
CA MET A 1 5.22 -7.43 42.61
C MET A 1 6.62 -7.12 42.09
N SER A 2 6.91 -7.54 40.86
CA SER A 2 8.24 -7.48 40.23
C SER A 2 8.19 -6.59 39.00
N LYS A 3 9.08 -5.59 38.96
CA LYS A 3 9.25 -4.61 37.89
C LYS A 3 10.07 -5.24 36.76
N ILE A 4 9.59 -5.14 35.52
CA ILE A 4 10.38 -5.50 34.32
C ILE A 4 11.08 -4.21 33.86
N LEU A 5 12.40 -4.24 33.80
CA LEU A 5 13.25 -3.19 33.22
C LEU A 5 13.48 -3.57 31.75
N LEU A 6 13.17 -2.65 30.84
CA LEU A 6 13.43 -2.76 29.40
C LEU A 6 14.47 -1.70 28.99
N PRO A 7 15.19 -1.91 27.88
CA PRO A 7 16.48 -1.28 27.61
C PRO A 7 16.34 0.21 27.31
N SER A 8 16.35 0.99 28.38
CA SER A 8 16.40 2.46 28.38
C SER A 8 17.74 2.99 28.88
N ASP A 9 18.81 2.18 28.93
CA ASP A 9 20.16 2.67 29.26
C ASP A 9 20.82 3.44 28.09
N MET A 10 20.02 3.90 27.13
CA MET A 10 20.40 4.83 26.08
C MET A 10 19.47 6.04 26.18
N ASP A 11 19.92 7.05 26.93
CA ASP A 11 19.29 8.37 27.07
C ASP A 11 19.19 9.06 25.70
N LEU A 12 18.12 8.78 24.95
CA LEU A 12 17.68 9.62 23.86
C LEU A 12 16.47 10.43 24.36
N PRO A 13 16.53 11.77 24.33
CA PRO A 13 15.50 12.63 24.91
C PRO A 13 14.30 12.67 23.97
N TYR A 14 13.47 11.64 24.02
CA TYR A 14 12.11 11.67 23.51
C TYR A 14 11.18 11.98 24.68
N ASP A 15 11.13 13.27 25.07
CA ASP A 15 10.25 13.83 26.12
C ASP A 15 8.74 13.77 25.78
N LYS A 16 8.35 12.95 24.80
CA LYS A 16 6.97 12.72 24.43
C LYS A 16 6.77 11.23 24.23
N ASP A 17 6.09 10.61 25.19
CA ASP A 17 5.60 9.26 25.05
C ASP A 17 4.52 9.28 23.95
N PHE A 18 4.93 8.93 22.72
CA PHE A 18 4.10 8.99 21.51
C PHE A 18 2.73 8.30 21.69
N TYR A 19 2.68 7.31 22.60
CA TYR A 19 1.49 6.53 22.93
C TYR A 19 0.52 7.21 23.91
N GLN A 20 1.00 8.14 24.75
CA GLN A 20 0.16 8.93 25.67
C GLN A 20 -0.51 10.11 24.97
N ASP A 21 0.22 10.84 24.11
CA ASP A 21 -0.27 12.08 23.51
C ASP A 21 -1.17 11.88 22.28
N TYR A 22 -0.92 10.84 21.48
CA TYR A 22 -1.72 10.49 20.30
C TYR A 22 -2.50 9.23 20.60
N GLY A 23 -3.65 9.38 21.27
CA GLY A 23 -4.53 8.26 21.62
C GLY A 23 -4.85 7.40 20.40
N ILE A 24 -4.16 6.27 20.26
CA ILE A 24 -4.53 5.24 19.30
C ILE A 24 -5.84 4.66 19.82
N PHE A 25 -6.92 4.86 19.07
CA PHE A 25 -8.19 4.24 19.40
C PHE A 25 -8.04 2.71 19.30
N VAL A 26 -7.96 2.05 20.46
CA VAL A 26 -8.03 0.60 20.56
C VAL A 26 -9.48 0.23 20.79
N LYS A 27 -10.13 -0.37 19.77
CA LYS A 27 -11.47 -0.92 19.92
C LYS A 27 -11.46 -1.93 21.09
N PRO A 28 -12.33 -1.80 22.10
CA PRO A 28 -12.35 -2.71 23.24
C PRO A 28 -12.58 -4.14 22.72
N ILE A 29 -11.70 -5.05 23.13
CA ILE A 29 -11.72 -6.44 22.70
C ILE A 29 -12.74 -7.18 23.57
N ASN A 30 -13.79 -7.74 22.96
CA ASN A 30 -14.83 -8.49 23.68
C ASN A 30 -14.34 -9.85 24.25
N TYR A 31 -13.16 -10.32 23.84
CA TYR A 31 -12.59 -11.60 24.25
C TYR A 31 -11.11 -11.47 24.66
N PRO A 32 -10.68 -12.07 25.79
CA PRO A 32 -9.28 -12.06 26.18
C PRO A 32 -8.43 -12.82 25.14
N MET A 33 -7.44 -12.14 24.58
CA MET A 33 -6.51 -12.71 23.60
C MET A 33 -5.33 -13.40 24.32
N SER A 34 -4.79 -14.49 23.75
CA SER A 34 -3.64 -15.18 24.35
C SER A 34 -2.37 -14.32 24.24
N THR A 35 -1.47 -14.45 25.22
CA THR A 35 -0.21 -13.69 25.27
C THR A 35 0.62 -13.86 23.99
N ARG A 36 0.73 -15.08 23.47
CA ARG A 36 1.44 -15.37 22.21
C ARG A 36 0.88 -14.61 21.02
N LYS A 37 -0.46 -14.49 20.94
CA LYS A 37 -1.11 -13.77 19.85
C LYS A 37 -0.90 -12.26 19.98
N ILE A 38 -0.87 -11.74 21.20
CA ILE A 38 -0.54 -10.33 21.47
C ILE A 38 0.90 -10.01 21.06
N GLU A 39 1.85 -10.86 21.43
CA GLU A 39 3.27 -10.71 21.06
C GLU A 39 3.45 -10.74 19.54
N ALA A 40 2.81 -11.68 18.85
CA ALA A 40 2.86 -11.76 17.39
C ALA A 40 2.29 -10.50 16.72
N LEU A 41 1.14 -9.98 17.20
CA LEU A 41 0.57 -8.73 16.66
C LEU A 41 1.47 -7.52 16.92
N LEU A 42 2.13 -7.47 18.08
CA LEU A 42 3.10 -6.43 18.40
C LEU A 42 4.28 -6.47 17.43
N GLU A 43 4.82 -7.65 17.14
CA GLU A 43 5.91 -7.82 16.18
C GLU A 43 5.51 -7.41 14.76
N ILE A 44 4.32 -7.82 14.31
CA ILE A 44 3.75 -7.40 13.03
C ILE A 44 3.62 -5.87 12.97
N SER A 45 3.12 -5.23 14.03
CA SER A 45 3.00 -3.76 14.07
C SER A 45 4.35 -3.04 13.97
N LYS A 46 5.40 -3.60 14.60
CA LYS A 46 6.76 -3.05 14.52
C LYS A 46 7.32 -3.17 13.10
N MET A 47 7.14 -4.33 12.46
CA MET A 47 7.53 -4.55 11.07
C MET A 47 6.78 -3.61 10.13
N GLN A 48 5.46 -3.48 10.29
CA GLN A 48 4.65 -2.58 9.49
C GLN A 48 5.14 -1.13 9.59
N LYS A 49 5.41 -0.65 10.81
CA LYS A 49 5.95 0.71 11.03
C LYS A 49 7.33 0.90 10.37
N TYR A 50 8.20 -0.12 10.43
CA TYR A 50 9.49 -0.07 9.76
C TYR A 50 9.34 0.08 8.24
N PHE A 51 8.44 -0.69 7.61
CA PHE A 51 8.21 -0.64 6.17
C PHE A 51 7.47 0.63 5.72
N GLN A 52 6.59 1.17 6.55
CA GLN A 52 5.99 2.48 6.31
C GLN A 52 7.04 3.60 6.25
N CYS A 53 8.18 3.46 6.92
CA CYS A 53 9.30 4.40 6.79
C CYS A 53 10.24 4.06 5.61
N ASN A 54 10.21 2.83 5.10
CA ASN A 54 11.18 2.31 4.13
C ASN A 54 10.47 1.59 2.96
N PRO A 55 9.79 2.33 2.07
CA PRO A 55 8.96 1.75 1.01
C PRO A 55 9.76 0.93 0.00
N LEU A 56 10.99 1.34 -0.33
CA LEU A 56 11.82 0.57 -1.26
C LEU A 56 12.20 -0.79 -0.70
N LYS A 57 12.45 -0.87 0.61
CA LYS A 57 12.79 -2.15 1.23
C LYS A 57 11.60 -3.08 1.30
N TRP A 58 10.38 -2.54 1.44
CA TRP A 58 9.15 -3.31 1.30
C TRP A 58 9.03 -3.92 -0.09
N ILE A 59 9.21 -3.11 -1.14
CA ILE A 59 9.07 -3.55 -2.54
C ILE A 59 10.08 -4.66 -2.88
N ASP A 60 11.33 -4.45 -2.47
CA ASP A 60 12.42 -5.41 -2.64
C ASP A 60 12.12 -6.75 -1.93
N LEU A 61 11.72 -6.72 -0.65
CA LEU A 61 11.51 -7.94 0.13
C LEU A 61 10.18 -8.66 -0.17
N MET A 62 9.10 -7.92 -0.40
CA MET A 62 7.75 -8.48 -0.51
C MET A 62 7.35 -8.82 -1.93
N TYR A 63 7.79 -8.01 -2.90
CA TYR A 63 7.48 -8.22 -4.31
C TYR A 63 8.66 -8.77 -5.10
N ASN A 64 9.87 -8.82 -4.51
CA ASN A 64 11.09 -9.25 -5.20
C ASN A 64 11.32 -8.47 -6.51
N ILE A 65 11.05 -7.17 -6.48
CA ILE A 65 11.21 -6.26 -7.62
C ILE A 65 12.35 -5.28 -7.31
N GLU A 66 13.42 -5.38 -8.10
CA GLU A 66 14.49 -4.38 -8.10
C GLU A 66 14.10 -3.18 -8.97
N MET A 67 13.93 -2.02 -8.34
CA MET A 67 13.58 -0.77 -9.02
C MET A 67 14.84 -0.07 -9.54
N LEU A 68 14.74 0.57 -10.72
CA LEU A 68 15.80 1.46 -11.21
C LEU A 68 15.95 2.66 -10.29
N ASP A 69 17.16 3.22 -10.19
CA ASP A 69 17.45 4.36 -9.30
C ASP A 69 16.50 5.56 -9.49
N CYS A 70 16.13 5.86 -10.74
CA CYS A 70 15.20 6.97 -10.99
C CYS A 70 13.78 6.66 -10.48
N GLN A 71 13.35 5.40 -10.59
CA GLN A 71 12.06 4.93 -10.10
C GLN A 71 12.07 4.89 -8.57
N ALA A 72 13.18 4.45 -7.99
CA ALA A 72 13.42 4.44 -6.56
C ALA A 72 13.32 5.86 -5.96
N LEU A 73 13.89 6.86 -6.62
CA LEU A 73 13.76 8.26 -6.22
C LEU A 73 12.30 8.74 -6.27
N ILE A 74 11.57 8.41 -7.34
CA ILE A 74 10.14 8.76 -7.47
C ILE A 74 9.34 8.16 -6.32
N ILE A 75 9.56 6.88 -6.00
CA ILE A 75 8.87 6.19 -4.91
C ILE A 75 9.15 6.88 -3.57
N GLN A 76 10.41 7.13 -3.24
CA GLN A 76 10.77 7.80 -1.97
C GLN A 76 10.13 9.18 -1.84
N ARG A 77 10.07 9.95 -2.94
CA ARG A 77 9.42 11.26 -2.94
C ARG A 77 7.90 11.16 -2.82
N ALA A 78 7.26 10.25 -3.57
CA ALA A 78 5.81 10.02 -3.52
C ALA A 78 5.33 9.42 -2.17
N TRP A 79 6.24 8.86 -1.39
CA TRP A 79 5.95 8.33 -0.08
C TRP A 79 5.93 9.41 1.00
N ASN A 80 6.93 10.29 1.00
CA ASN A 80 7.11 11.30 2.05
C ASN A 80 6.38 12.62 1.76
N CYS A 81 6.21 12.97 0.49
CA CYS A 81 5.60 14.25 0.10
C CYS A 81 4.12 14.09 -0.24
N PRO A 82 3.24 15.00 0.22
CA PRO A 82 1.81 14.91 -0.06
C PRO A 82 1.47 15.14 -1.54
N ASN A 83 2.21 16.01 -2.22
CA ASN A 83 2.03 16.30 -3.64
C ASN A 83 3.34 16.10 -4.37
N VAL A 84 3.32 15.31 -5.46
CA VAL A 84 4.51 15.03 -6.27
C VAL A 84 4.17 15.18 -7.75
N LEU A 85 5.02 15.91 -8.46
CA LEU A 85 4.99 16.01 -9.92
C LEU A 85 6.21 15.29 -10.47
N VAL A 86 5.99 14.34 -11.38
CA VAL A 86 7.05 13.61 -12.04
C VAL A 86 7.07 13.99 -13.51
N THR A 87 8.18 14.58 -13.95
CA THR A 87 8.45 14.81 -15.37
C THR A 87 9.33 13.68 -15.88
N ALA A 88 8.76 12.81 -16.71
CA ALA A 88 9.41 11.60 -17.19
C ALA A 88 9.49 11.56 -18.72
N SER A 89 10.59 11.02 -19.24
CA SER A 89 10.73 10.66 -20.65
C SER A 89 9.89 9.44 -21.00
N ARG A 90 9.64 9.21 -22.30
CA ARG A 90 9.00 7.99 -22.77
C ARG A 90 9.94 6.80 -22.54
N GLY A 91 9.39 5.68 -22.04
CA GLY A 91 10.13 4.43 -21.85
C GLY A 91 10.70 4.19 -20.44
N ILE A 92 10.50 5.10 -19.48
CA ILE A 92 11.07 4.97 -18.12
C ILE A 92 10.38 3.93 -17.21
N GLY A 93 9.28 3.29 -17.67
CA GLY A 93 8.48 2.39 -16.82
C GLY A 93 7.60 3.11 -15.79
N LYS A 94 7.07 4.29 -16.14
CA LYS A 94 6.23 5.10 -15.23
C LYS A 94 5.00 4.37 -14.69
N SER A 95 4.35 3.53 -15.50
CA SER A 95 3.15 2.78 -15.08
C SER A 95 3.50 1.78 -13.98
N THR A 96 4.53 0.96 -14.21
CA THR A 96 5.05 0.00 -13.23
C THR A 96 5.43 0.66 -11.91
N THR A 97 6.03 1.85 -11.95
CA THR A 97 6.37 2.61 -10.74
C THR A 97 5.12 3.02 -9.96
N ILE A 98 4.05 3.45 -10.66
CA ILE A 98 2.77 3.78 -10.03
C ILE A 98 2.13 2.53 -9.43
N ASP A 99 2.11 1.43 -10.17
CA ASP A 99 1.48 0.18 -9.74
C ASP A 99 2.10 -0.34 -8.44
N VAL A 100 3.44 -0.37 -8.39
CA VAL A 100 4.19 -0.79 -7.20
C VAL A 100 3.95 0.15 -6.00
N ILE A 101 3.84 1.46 -6.23
CA ILE A 101 3.51 2.42 -5.16
C ILE A 101 2.10 2.15 -4.61
N LEU A 102 1.12 1.95 -5.50
CA LEU A 102 -0.26 1.70 -5.11
C LEU A 102 -0.39 0.41 -4.32
N MET A 103 0.17 -0.69 -4.82
CA MET A 103 0.18 -1.97 -4.13
C MET A 103 0.84 -1.86 -2.74
N SER A 104 2.00 -1.19 -2.67
CA SER A 104 2.71 -0.98 -1.40
C SER A 104 1.89 -0.18 -0.41
N LYS A 105 1.24 0.91 -0.86
CA LYS A 105 0.40 1.75 0.02
C LYS A 105 -0.84 1.00 0.49
N ASP A 106 -1.48 0.28 -0.42
CA ASP A 106 -2.68 -0.51 -0.13
C ASP A 106 -2.39 -1.61 0.88
N SER A 107 -1.20 -2.24 0.86
CA SER A 107 -0.80 -3.23 1.87
C SER A 107 -0.33 -2.62 3.20
N LEU A 108 0.48 -1.55 3.16
CA LEU A 108 1.13 -1.01 4.36
C LEU A 108 0.23 -0.09 5.20
N PHE A 109 -0.72 0.59 4.57
CA PHE A 109 -1.66 1.48 5.25
C PHE A 109 -3.04 0.84 5.32
N CYS A 110 -3.66 0.90 6.49
CA CYS A 110 -5.04 0.44 6.67
C CYS A 110 -6.03 1.52 6.23
N ASN A 111 -7.13 1.13 5.59
CA ASN A 111 -8.18 2.04 5.09
C ASN A 111 -7.66 3.15 4.16
N TYR A 112 -6.68 2.84 3.32
CA TYR A 112 -6.16 3.79 2.32
C TYR A 112 -7.03 3.75 1.06
N TRP A 113 -7.51 4.91 0.63
CA TRP A 113 -8.35 5.03 -0.56
C TRP A 113 -7.58 5.70 -1.68
N CYS A 114 -7.46 5.01 -2.82
CA CYS A 114 -6.77 5.53 -3.97
C CYS A 114 -7.68 5.65 -5.20
N TYR A 115 -7.43 6.71 -5.97
CA TYR A 115 -8.10 6.96 -7.24
C TYR A 115 -7.09 7.13 -8.35
N ILE A 116 -7.17 6.26 -9.35
CA ILE A 116 -6.37 6.37 -10.57
C ILE A 116 -7.14 7.24 -11.56
N ALA A 117 -6.53 8.34 -11.97
CA ALA A 117 -7.14 9.30 -12.86
C ALA A 117 -6.19 9.65 -14.01
N SER A 118 -6.75 9.85 -15.20
CA SER A 118 -5.99 10.24 -16.39
C SER A 118 -6.84 11.16 -17.29
N GLY A 119 -6.23 11.68 -18.36
CA GLY A 119 -6.91 12.53 -19.35
C GLY A 119 -8.05 11.81 -20.09
N SER A 120 -8.00 10.47 -20.16
CA SER A 120 -9.08 9.60 -20.63
C SER A 120 -9.32 8.46 -19.64
N GLY A 121 -10.56 7.98 -19.53
CA GLY A 121 -10.92 6.81 -18.73
C GLY A 121 -10.17 5.55 -19.17
N ASP A 122 -9.95 5.38 -20.48
CA ASP A 122 -9.24 4.21 -21.03
C ASP A 122 -7.77 4.16 -20.54
N GLN A 123 -7.13 5.32 -20.41
CA GLN A 123 -5.76 5.40 -19.91
C GLN A 123 -5.67 5.03 -18.42
N ALA A 124 -6.67 5.44 -17.62
CA ALA A 124 -6.75 5.04 -16.22
C ALA A 124 -7.02 3.53 -16.07
N GLN A 125 -7.86 2.96 -16.95
CA GLN A 125 -8.10 1.52 -17.01
C GLN A 125 -6.87 0.73 -17.43
N GLN A 126 -6.05 1.26 -18.36
CA GLN A 126 -4.79 0.63 -18.76
C GLN A 126 -3.82 0.51 -17.58
N THR A 127 -3.62 1.56 -16.78
CA THR A 127 -2.78 1.48 -15.58
C THR A 127 -3.31 0.42 -14.61
N PHE A 128 -4.62 0.37 -14.39
CA PHE A 128 -5.22 -0.66 -13.54
C PHE A 128 -4.98 -2.08 -14.06
N MET A 129 -5.13 -2.31 -15.37
CA MET A 129 -4.86 -3.63 -15.96
C MET A 129 -3.39 -4.03 -15.87
N THR A 130 -2.46 -3.07 -15.90
CA THR A 130 -1.04 -3.35 -15.66
C THR A 130 -0.81 -3.78 -14.20
N LEU A 131 -1.42 -3.08 -13.24
CA LEU A 131 -1.39 -3.46 -11.82
C LEU A 131 -1.97 -4.87 -11.60
N GLU A 132 -3.11 -5.18 -12.20
CA GLU A 132 -3.74 -6.50 -12.13
C GLU A 132 -2.82 -7.61 -12.69
N LYS A 133 -2.16 -7.35 -13.82
CA LYS A 133 -1.18 -8.29 -14.38
C LYS A 133 0.01 -8.48 -13.47
N LEU A 134 0.49 -7.41 -12.83
CA LEU A 134 1.61 -7.46 -11.89
C LEU A 134 1.23 -8.29 -10.65
N ALA A 135 0.03 -8.07 -10.10
CA ALA A 135 -0.48 -8.84 -8.96
C ALA A 135 -0.67 -10.34 -9.28
N ASN A 136 -1.01 -10.65 -10.53
CA ASN A 136 -1.17 -12.04 -10.99
C ASN A 136 0.14 -12.66 -11.50
N ASP A 137 1.29 -12.01 -11.35
CA ASP A 137 2.61 -12.44 -11.87
C ASP A 137 2.60 -12.79 -13.38
N ASN A 138 1.75 -12.10 -14.15
CA ASN A 138 1.57 -12.29 -15.59
C ASN A 138 2.35 -11.26 -16.43
N ILE A 139 3.40 -10.66 -15.88
CA ILE A 139 4.23 -9.66 -16.57
C ILE A 139 5.55 -10.31 -16.98
N ASP A 140 5.74 -10.46 -18.29
CA ASP A 140 6.94 -11.09 -18.88
C ASP A 140 8.23 -10.32 -18.53
N GLU A 141 8.14 -9.00 -18.33
CA GLU A 141 9.29 -8.15 -18.00
C GLU A 141 9.75 -8.26 -16.53
N MET A 142 9.01 -8.99 -15.68
CA MET A 142 9.33 -9.15 -14.24
C MET A 142 9.32 -10.62 -13.81
N GLN A 143 9.95 -11.50 -14.60
CA GLN A 143 10.08 -12.91 -14.22
C GLN A 143 10.80 -13.07 -12.87
N GLY A 144 10.10 -13.60 -11.88
CA GLY A 144 10.59 -13.77 -10.51
C GLY A 144 10.01 -12.78 -9.50
N SER A 145 9.15 -11.84 -9.92
CA SER A 145 8.34 -11.05 -8.99
C SER A 145 7.37 -11.94 -8.22
N THR A 146 7.05 -11.55 -6.99
CA THR A 146 6.05 -12.19 -6.12
C THR A 146 4.86 -11.28 -5.92
N GLY A 147 4.26 -10.81 -7.01
CA GLY A 147 3.00 -10.08 -7.00
C GLY A 147 1.87 -10.87 -6.33
N LYS A 148 1.99 -12.20 -6.30
CA LYS A 148 1.09 -13.11 -5.58
C LYS A 148 0.85 -12.74 -4.10
N LEU A 149 1.85 -12.20 -3.40
CA LEU A 149 1.64 -11.79 -2.00
C LEU A 149 0.57 -10.68 -1.91
N PHE A 150 0.59 -9.74 -2.86
CA PHE A 150 -0.44 -8.72 -2.93
C PHE A 150 -1.79 -9.30 -3.33
N LYS A 151 -1.81 -10.31 -4.22
CA LYS A 151 -3.04 -10.99 -4.61
C LYS A 151 -3.77 -11.62 -3.43
N ASP A 152 -3.02 -12.22 -2.49
CA ASP A 152 -3.58 -12.80 -1.27
C ASP A 152 -4.22 -11.77 -0.33
N GLU A 153 -3.83 -10.49 -0.43
CA GLU A 153 -4.42 -9.38 0.33
C GLU A 153 -5.73 -8.86 -0.30
N ILE A 154 -6.03 -9.20 -1.55
CA ILE A 154 -7.23 -8.73 -2.24
C ILE A 154 -8.45 -9.51 -1.76
N VAL A 155 -9.51 -8.77 -1.45
CA VAL A 155 -10.80 -9.35 -1.08
C VAL A 155 -11.43 -10.02 -2.29
N ILE A 156 -11.62 -11.34 -2.18
CA ILE A 156 -12.32 -12.14 -3.18
C ILE A 156 -13.80 -12.25 -2.77
N PRO A 157 -14.74 -11.56 -3.45
CA PRO A 157 -16.14 -11.54 -3.05
C PRO A 157 -16.87 -12.85 -3.35
N ASN A 158 -16.42 -13.62 -4.34
CA ASN A 158 -16.99 -14.89 -4.77
C ASN A 158 -15.89 -15.94 -4.89
N ALA A 159 -16.13 -17.19 -4.46
CA ALA A 159 -15.13 -18.26 -4.39
C ALA A 159 -14.39 -18.60 -5.71
N SER A 160 -14.88 -18.11 -6.86
CA SER A 160 -14.27 -18.32 -8.19
C SER A 160 -13.80 -17.03 -8.86
N GLY A 161 -13.88 -15.89 -8.17
CA GLY A 161 -13.41 -14.59 -8.68
C GLY A 161 -11.96 -14.32 -8.33
N ASP A 162 -11.39 -13.28 -8.93
CA ASP A 162 -10.00 -12.89 -8.71
C ASP A 162 -9.85 -11.61 -7.85
N GLY A 163 -10.97 -11.04 -7.41
CA GLY A 163 -11.02 -9.85 -6.55
C GLY A 163 -10.96 -8.51 -7.30
N PHE A 164 -10.63 -8.50 -8.60
CA PHE A 164 -10.72 -7.32 -9.44
C PHE A 164 -12.10 -7.21 -10.10
N SER A 165 -12.62 -5.98 -10.22
CA SER A 165 -13.91 -5.71 -10.86
C SER A 165 -13.73 -4.71 -12.01
N HIS A 166 -14.22 -5.09 -13.19
CA HIS A 166 -14.11 -4.30 -14.43
C HIS A 166 -15.44 -3.67 -14.84
N ASN A 167 -16.09 -2.94 -13.92
CA ASN A 167 -17.38 -2.30 -14.21
C ASN A 167 -17.21 -1.16 -15.25
N PRO A 168 -18.18 -0.96 -16.17
CA PRO A 168 -18.22 0.20 -17.06
C PRO A 168 -18.16 1.57 -16.37
N ASN A 169 -18.40 1.64 -15.05
CA ASN A 169 -18.30 2.85 -14.22
C ASN A 169 -16.93 3.07 -13.57
N GLY A 170 -16.02 2.09 -13.66
CA GLY A 170 -14.64 2.16 -13.18
C GLY A 170 -14.17 0.78 -12.74
N PHE A 171 -12.86 0.55 -12.87
CA PHE A 171 -12.23 -0.68 -12.39
C PHE A 171 -11.88 -0.50 -10.92
N THR A 172 -12.10 -1.53 -10.11
CA THR A 172 -11.94 -1.46 -8.65
C THR A 172 -11.44 -2.76 -8.05
N TYR A 173 -10.68 -2.65 -6.96
CA TYR A 173 -10.45 -3.75 -6.02
C TYR A 173 -10.42 -3.22 -4.59
N SER A 174 -10.50 -4.13 -3.63
CA SER A 174 -10.41 -3.84 -2.19
C SER A 174 -9.54 -4.88 -1.50
N THR A 175 -8.86 -4.50 -0.43
CA THR A 175 -7.97 -5.38 0.35
C THR A 175 -8.54 -5.67 1.73
N TYR A 176 -8.10 -6.76 2.37
CA TYR A 176 -8.62 -7.19 3.69
C TYR A 176 -8.38 -6.18 4.81
N ASN A 177 -7.41 -5.27 4.65
CA ASN A 177 -7.14 -4.18 5.59
C ASN A 177 -8.03 -2.92 5.38
N GLY A 178 -9.02 -3.01 4.47
CA GLY A 178 -9.99 -1.95 4.19
C GLY A 178 -9.54 -0.90 3.16
N SER A 179 -8.35 -1.06 2.57
CA SER A 179 -7.89 -0.19 1.48
C SER A 179 -8.64 -0.49 0.18
N THR A 180 -8.76 0.52 -0.69
CA THR A 180 -9.56 0.42 -1.92
C THR A 180 -8.94 1.29 -3.00
N THR A 181 -8.81 0.74 -4.20
CA THR A 181 -8.31 1.47 -5.37
C THR A 181 -9.33 1.43 -6.49
N LYS A 182 -9.59 2.60 -7.11
CA LYS A 182 -10.62 2.78 -8.15
C LYS A 182 -10.13 3.64 -9.30
N THR A 183 -10.49 3.29 -10.53
CA THR A 183 -10.28 4.16 -11.70
C THR A 183 -11.41 5.17 -11.87
N LEU A 184 -11.07 6.39 -12.33
CA LEU A 184 -12.04 7.41 -12.69
C LEU A 184 -12.30 7.39 -14.21
N ASN A 185 -13.53 7.04 -14.60
CA ASN A 185 -13.94 6.88 -16.00
C ASN A 185 -14.23 8.18 -16.78
N SER A 186 -13.91 9.36 -16.25
CA SER A 186 -14.12 10.63 -16.97
C SER A 186 -13.02 11.62 -16.64
N ASN A 187 -12.86 12.64 -17.49
CA ASN A 187 -11.97 13.77 -17.23
C ASN A 187 -12.16 14.26 -15.78
N ILE A 188 -11.05 14.43 -15.07
CA ILE A 188 -10.97 14.90 -13.68
C ILE A 188 -11.73 16.23 -13.52
N ASP A 189 -11.64 17.11 -14.53
CA ASP A 189 -12.31 18.41 -14.51
C ASP A 189 -13.84 18.29 -14.59
N ALA A 190 -14.38 17.21 -15.16
CA ALA A 190 -15.82 16.95 -15.17
C ALA A 190 -16.35 16.37 -13.84
N LYS A 191 -15.46 15.87 -12.97
CA LYS A 191 -15.80 15.30 -11.65
C LYS A 191 -15.45 16.20 -10.47
N ARG A 192 -14.60 17.22 -10.66
CA ARG A 192 -14.39 18.31 -9.70
C ARG A 192 -15.66 19.13 -9.57
N GLY A 193 -16.59 18.71 -8.71
CA GLY A 193 -17.84 19.44 -8.47
C GLY A 193 -19.07 18.59 -8.12
N ARG A 194 -18.94 17.28 -7.96
CA ARG A 194 -20.02 16.47 -7.37
C ARG A 194 -19.59 15.99 -5.98
N PRO A 195 -20.32 16.39 -4.92
CA PRO A 195 -20.06 15.90 -3.57
C PRO A 195 -20.27 14.39 -3.46
#